data_AF-A0A6G2DF34-F1
#
_entry.id   AF-A0A6G2DF34-F1
#
_cell.length_a   1.000
_cell.length_b   1.000
_cell.length_c   1.000
_cell.angle_alpha   90.00
_cell.angle_beta   90.00
_cell.angle_gamma   90.00
#
_symmetry.space_group_name_H-M   'P 1'
#
loop_
_entity.id
_entity.type
_entity.pdbx_description
1 polymer ?
#
loop_
_entity_poly.entity_id
_entity_poly.type
_entity_poly.pdbx_seq_one_letter_code
_entity_poly.pdbx_strand_id
1 'polypeptide(L)'
;YIGQNETSNFTPPLLEAIQDRLVKKEQVVLMLNRRGYSSFVMCRECGTVDTCPNCDISLTLHMDTKTMNCHYCGFSKDIPQVCPNCKSRSIRYYGTGTQKAYDELAELFPQARILRMDVDTTRKKGSHQALL
;
A
#
# COMPACT_ATOMS: atom_id res chain seq x y z
N TYR A 1 -5.34 -4.83 -18.30
CA TYR A 1 -4.01 -4.41 -17.82
C TYR A 1 -3.97 -4.41 -16.29
N ILE A 2 -4.22 -5.56 -15.65
CA ILE A 2 -3.90 -5.76 -14.22
C ILE A 2 -2.92 -6.92 -14.24
N GLY A 3 -1.67 -6.60 -13.90
CA GLY A 3 -0.46 -7.29 -14.34
C GLY A 3 -0.49 -8.80 -14.14
N GLN A 4 -0.19 -9.53 -15.21
CA GLN A 4 0.46 -10.82 -15.10
C GLN A 4 1.95 -10.53 -14.85
N ASN A 5 2.49 -11.08 -13.77
CA ASN A 5 3.93 -11.10 -13.44
C ASN A 5 4.70 -9.79 -13.42
N GLU A 6 4.53 -8.95 -12.40
CA GLU A 6 5.64 -8.08 -11.98
C GLU A 6 5.88 -8.17 -10.47
N THR A 7 7.16 -8.31 -10.14
CA THR A 7 7.77 -8.37 -8.82
C THR A 7 7.66 -7.05 -8.04
N SER A 8 7.18 -5.99 -8.69
CA SER A 8 7.05 -4.63 -8.14
C SER A 8 5.57 -4.25 -7.91
N ASN A 9 5.31 -3.46 -6.86
CA ASN A 9 3.98 -2.90 -6.61
C ASN A 9 3.64 -1.69 -7.50
N PHE A 10 4.55 -1.27 -8.37
CA PHE A 10 4.36 -0.17 -9.30
C PHE A 10 4.04 -0.69 -10.70
N THR A 11 3.22 0.04 -11.44
CA THR A 11 2.94 -0.29 -12.84
C THR A 11 4.05 0.26 -13.74
N PRO A 12 4.39 -0.40 -14.87
CA PRO A 12 5.40 0.11 -15.79
C PRO A 12 5.17 1.58 -16.24
N PRO A 13 3.93 2.00 -16.60
CA PRO A 13 3.68 3.40 -16.98
C PRO A 13 3.98 4.40 -15.86
N LEU A 14 3.78 4.03 -14.58
CA LEU A 14 4.11 4.89 -13.46
C LEU A 14 5.63 5.04 -13.30
N LEU A 15 6.38 3.96 -13.45
CA LEU A 15 7.85 3.97 -13.37
C LEU A 15 8.45 4.80 -14.51
N GLU A 16 7.94 4.65 -15.73
CA GLU A 16 8.36 5.46 -16.89
C GLU A 16 8.10 6.96 -16.65
N ALA A 17 6.91 7.31 -16.14
CA ALA A 17 6.58 8.68 -15.82
C ALA A 17 7.49 9.27 -14.73
N ILE A 18 7.79 8.51 -13.67
CA ILE A 18 8.72 8.92 -12.62
C ILE A 18 10.12 9.17 -13.22
N GLN A 19 10.62 8.25 -14.02
CA GLN A 19 11.95 8.35 -14.63
C GLN A 19 12.06 9.60 -15.52
N ASP A 20 11.06 9.87 -16.36
CA ASP A 20 11.04 11.06 -17.22
C ASP A 20 11.08 12.37 -16.40
N ARG A 21 10.35 12.44 -15.28
CA ARG A 21 10.41 13.59 -14.37
C ARG A 21 11.78 13.76 -13.73
N LEU A 22 12.39 12.66 -13.26
CA LEU A 22 13.72 12.69 -12.65
C LEU A 22 14.79 13.15 -13.65
N VAL A 23 14.74 12.72 -14.92
CA VAL A 23 15.64 13.17 -15.99
C VAL A 23 15.52 14.67 -16.23
N LYS A 24 14.29 15.21 -16.16
CA LYS A 24 14.00 16.64 -16.26
C LYS A 24 14.37 17.44 -15.02
N LYS A 25 14.88 16.79 -13.97
CA LYS A 25 15.16 17.38 -12.64
C LYS A 25 13.91 17.97 -12.00
N GLU A 26 12.76 17.37 -12.29
CA GLU A 26 11.47 17.72 -11.69
C GLU A 26 11.20 16.85 -10.45
N GLN A 27 10.37 17.36 -9.55
CA GLN A 27 9.96 16.62 -8.36
C GLN A 27 8.70 15.80 -8.64
N VAL A 28 8.63 14.59 -8.07
CA VAL A 28 7.44 13.75 -8.06
C VAL A 28 6.87 13.67 -6.65
N VAL A 29 5.55 13.80 -6.54
CA VAL A 29 4.82 13.56 -5.29
C VAL A 29 3.91 12.35 -5.49
N LEU A 30 4.14 11.29 -4.71
CA LEU A 30 3.30 10.10 -4.69
C LEU A 30 2.43 10.11 -3.44
N MET A 31 1.11 10.13 -3.64
CA MET A 31 0.14 10.12 -2.54
C MET A 31 -0.34 8.69 -2.31
N LEU A 32 -0.23 8.22 -1.06
CA LEU A 32 -0.70 6.90 -0.65
C LEU A 32 -1.72 7.05 0.47
N ASN A 33 -2.83 6.32 0.35
CA ASN A 33 -3.97 6.44 1.26
C ASN A 33 -3.73 5.80 2.64
N ARG A 34 -2.61 5.11 2.87
CA ARG A 34 -2.31 4.43 4.15
C ARG A 34 -0.84 4.48 4.55
N ARG A 35 -0.62 4.65 5.85
CA ARG A 35 0.69 4.62 6.52
C ARG A 35 1.08 3.19 6.88
N GLY A 36 2.37 2.87 6.78
CA GLY A 36 2.94 1.59 7.24
C GLY A 36 2.37 0.38 6.49
N TYR A 37 2.80 -0.82 6.87
CA TYR A 37 2.37 -2.07 6.23
C TYR A 37 0.93 -2.48 6.57
N SER A 38 -0.02 -1.53 6.74
CA SER A 38 -1.41 -1.85 7.10
C SER A 38 -2.03 -2.68 5.99
N SER A 39 -1.96 -3.99 6.19
CA SER A 39 -2.36 -4.95 5.18
C SER A 39 -3.86 -5.13 5.21
N PHE A 40 -4.44 -5.43 4.07
CA PHE A 40 -5.80 -5.84 3.87
C PHE A 40 -5.82 -6.95 2.83
N VAL A 41 -6.94 -7.64 2.71
CA VAL A 41 -7.11 -8.73 1.77
C VAL A 41 -7.97 -8.27 0.61
N MET A 42 -7.52 -8.53 -0.63
CA MET A 42 -8.29 -8.24 -1.83
C MET A 42 -8.20 -9.39 -2.83
N CYS A 43 -9.30 -9.66 -3.53
CA CYS A 43 -9.31 -10.55 -4.68
C CYS A 43 -8.71 -9.86 -5.91
N ARG A 44 -7.72 -10.50 -6.54
CA ARG A 44 -7.06 -9.98 -7.73
C ARG A 44 -7.95 -9.99 -8.98
N GLU A 45 -8.92 -10.89 -9.04
CA GLU A 45 -9.78 -11.04 -10.22
C GLU A 45 -10.91 -10.02 -10.28
N CYS A 46 -11.59 -9.78 -9.16
CA CYS A 46 -12.76 -8.90 -9.12
C CYS A 46 -12.58 -7.64 -8.26
N GLY A 47 -11.44 -7.49 -7.56
CA GLY A 47 -11.15 -6.32 -6.73
C GLY A 47 -11.88 -6.28 -5.39
N THR A 48 -12.67 -7.31 -5.03
CA THR A 48 -13.39 -7.34 -3.75
C THR A 48 -12.42 -7.27 -2.57
N VAL A 49 -12.67 -6.33 -1.67
CA VAL A 49 -11.98 -6.16 -0.38
C VAL A 49 -12.90 -6.65 0.73
N ASP A 50 -12.35 -7.37 1.70
CA ASP A 50 -13.13 -7.82 2.85
C ASP A 50 -13.43 -6.67 3.83
N THR A 51 -14.71 -6.47 4.11
CA THR A 51 -15.21 -5.42 4.99
C THR A 51 -15.79 -5.97 6.28
N CYS A 52 -15.83 -5.12 7.31
CA CYS A 52 -16.44 -5.39 8.59
C CYS A 52 -17.97 -5.30 8.45
N PRO A 53 -18.73 -6.35 8.83
CA PRO A 53 -20.19 -6.33 8.74
C PRO A 53 -20.85 -5.31 9.70
N ASN A 54 -20.12 -4.86 10.71
CA ASN A 54 -20.63 -3.96 11.76
C ASN A 54 -20.30 -2.49 11.51
N CYS A 55 -19.31 -2.19 10.65
CA CYS A 55 -18.75 -0.84 10.52
C CYS A 55 -18.59 -0.36 9.08
N ASP A 56 -18.82 -1.24 8.09
CA ASP A 56 -18.67 -0.94 6.66
C ASP A 56 -17.29 -0.35 6.28
N ILE A 57 -16.24 -0.84 6.95
CA ILE A 57 -14.84 -0.50 6.68
C ILE A 57 -14.05 -1.75 6.32
N SER A 58 -12.94 -1.61 5.59
CA SER A 58 -12.03 -2.73 5.32
C SER A 58 -11.43 -3.30 6.61
N LEU A 59 -11.29 -4.62 6.70
CA LEU A 59 -10.57 -5.26 7.79
C LEU A 59 -9.05 -5.10 7.63
N THR A 60 -8.34 -4.95 8.74
CA THR A 60 -6.87 -4.96 8.79
C THR A 60 -6.37 -6.40 8.92
N LEU A 61 -5.52 -6.83 8.00
CA LEU A 61 -4.80 -8.10 8.07
C LEU A 61 -3.65 -7.99 9.08
N HIS A 62 -3.67 -8.88 10.05
CA HIS A 62 -2.60 -9.13 11.02
C HIS A 62 -1.88 -10.42 10.63
N MET A 63 -0.65 -10.31 10.13
CA MET A 63 0.11 -11.45 9.61
C MET A 63 0.68 -12.35 10.71
N ASP A 64 0.93 -11.79 11.89
CA ASP A 64 1.37 -12.47 13.10
C ASP A 64 0.32 -13.46 13.61
N THR A 65 -0.95 -13.06 13.64
CA THR A 65 -2.07 -13.90 14.06
C THR A 65 -2.78 -14.60 12.90
N LYS A 66 -2.48 -14.23 11.65
CA LYS A 66 -3.19 -14.63 10.43
C LYS A 66 -4.70 -14.35 10.50
N THR A 67 -5.08 -13.24 11.12
CA THR A 67 -6.48 -12.81 11.25
C THR A 67 -6.74 -11.49 10.55
N MET A 68 -8.00 -11.20 10.27
CA MET A 68 -8.46 -9.91 9.77
C MET A 68 -9.35 -9.24 10.80
N ASN A 69 -8.97 -8.04 11.23
CA ASN A 69 -9.53 -7.42 12.42
C ASN A 69 -10.10 -6.03 12.08
N CYS A 70 -11.24 -5.72 12.69
CA CYS A 70 -11.78 -4.37 12.76
C CYS A 70 -11.30 -3.71 14.06
N HIS A 71 -10.55 -2.61 13.95
CA HIS A 71 -10.09 -1.86 15.13
C HIS A 71 -11.20 -1.10 15.86
N TYR A 72 -12.32 -0.82 15.21
CA TYR A 72 -13.39 -0.01 15.79
C TYR A 72 -14.35 -0.82 16.65
N CYS A 73 -14.71 -2.03 16.22
CA CYS A 73 -15.68 -2.87 16.93
C CYS A 73 -15.10 -4.20 17.43
N GLY A 74 -13.83 -4.49 17.15
CA GLY A 74 -13.18 -5.74 17.57
C GLY A 74 -13.58 -6.98 16.78
N PHE A 75 -14.43 -6.85 15.74
CA PHE A 75 -14.77 -7.97 14.86
C PHE A 75 -13.50 -8.58 14.27
N SER A 76 -13.40 -9.92 14.31
CA SER A 76 -12.26 -10.66 13.79
C SER A 76 -12.75 -11.87 12.99
N LYS A 77 -12.04 -12.21 11.93
CA LYS A 77 -12.28 -13.40 11.13
C LYS A 77 -10.97 -13.93 10.53
N ASP A 78 -11.01 -15.19 10.12
CA ASP A 78 -9.92 -15.80 9.35
C ASP A 78 -9.85 -15.24 7.93
N ILE A 79 -8.65 -15.35 7.34
CA ILE A 79 -8.37 -14.97 5.96
C ILE A 79 -9.12 -15.94 5.01
N PRO A 80 -9.98 -15.45 4.10
CA PRO A 80 -10.70 -16.30 3.16
C PRO A 80 -9.73 -16.95 2.16
N GLN A 81 -9.93 -18.23 1.89
CA GLN A 81 -9.21 -18.95 0.82
C GLN A 81 -9.85 -18.76 -0.56
N VAL A 82 -11.10 -18.30 -0.59
CA VAL A 82 -11.91 -18.14 -1.79
C VAL A 82 -12.65 -16.80 -1.71
N CYS A 83 -12.64 -16.05 -2.82
CA CYS A 83 -13.33 -14.78 -2.92
C CYS A 83 -14.84 -14.98 -2.72
N PRO A 84 -15.49 -14.23 -1.80
CA PRO A 84 -16.92 -14.35 -1.59
C PRO A 84 -17.72 -13.94 -2.83
N ASN A 85 -17.20 -12.98 -3.61
CA ASN A 85 -17.84 -12.39 -4.78
C ASN A 85 -17.69 -13.23 -6.05
N CYS A 86 -16.45 -13.51 -6.51
CA CYS A 86 -16.23 -14.21 -7.79
C CYS A 86 -15.80 -15.69 -7.65
N LYS A 87 -15.70 -16.22 -6.43
CA LYS A 87 -15.25 -17.60 -6.13
C LYS A 87 -13.82 -17.95 -6.58
N SER A 88 -13.05 -16.98 -7.03
CA SER A 88 -11.63 -17.15 -7.31
C SER A 88 -10.81 -17.45 -6.06
N ARG A 89 -9.74 -18.23 -6.21
CA ARG A 89 -8.69 -18.44 -5.19
C ARG A 89 -7.57 -17.38 -5.24
N SER A 90 -7.68 -16.42 -6.16
CA SER A 90 -6.72 -15.32 -6.36
C SER A 90 -6.81 -14.26 -5.25
N ILE A 91 -6.71 -14.67 -4.00
CA ILE A 91 -6.68 -13.82 -2.81
C ILE A 91 -5.25 -13.36 -2.55
N ARG A 92 -5.06 -12.04 -2.40
CA ARG A 92 -3.75 -11.44 -2.16
C ARG A 92 -3.80 -10.49 -0.96
N TYR A 93 -2.65 -10.40 -0.30
CA TYR A 93 -2.43 -9.49 0.82
C TYR A 93 -1.85 -8.20 0.26
N TYR A 94 -2.57 -7.11 0.46
CA TYR A 94 -2.18 -5.79 0.00
C TYR A 94 -1.85 -4.95 1.20
N GLY A 95 -0.68 -4.34 1.20
CA GLY A 95 -0.16 -3.55 2.32
C GLY A 95 1.00 -2.71 1.83
N THR A 96 0.76 -1.93 0.80
CA THR A 96 1.71 -0.93 0.29
C THR A 96 1.62 0.31 1.15
N GLY A 97 2.19 0.19 2.34
CA GLY A 97 2.49 1.36 3.14
C GLY A 97 3.42 2.31 2.43
N THR A 98 3.39 3.56 2.86
CA THR A 98 4.45 4.53 2.55
C THR A 98 5.86 4.00 2.83
N GLN A 99 6.04 3.04 3.76
CA GLN A 99 7.32 2.34 3.98
C GLN A 99 7.69 1.41 2.83
N LYS A 100 6.80 0.47 2.47
CA LYS A 100 7.08 -0.49 1.39
C LYS A 100 7.32 0.21 0.05
N ALA A 101 6.54 1.25 -0.23
CA ALA A 101 6.72 2.08 -1.41
C ALA A 101 8.06 2.81 -1.40
N TYR A 102 8.50 3.32 -0.24
CA TYR A 102 9.83 3.93 -0.11
C TYR A 102 10.94 2.93 -0.38
N ASP A 103 10.88 1.74 0.23
CA ASP A 103 11.91 0.70 0.09
C ASP A 103 12.04 0.26 -1.38
N GLU A 104 10.92 -0.02 -2.05
CA GLU A 104 10.91 -0.38 -3.48
C GLU A 104 11.40 0.77 -4.39
N LEU A 105 11.01 2.01 -4.13
CA LEU A 105 11.47 3.15 -4.93
C LEU A 105 12.97 3.41 -4.74
N ALA A 106 13.51 3.18 -3.53
CA ALA A 106 14.93 3.31 -3.26
C ALA A 106 15.76 2.27 -4.01
N GLU A 107 15.23 1.06 -4.19
CA GLU A 107 15.86 0.02 -5.03
C GLU A 107 15.76 0.34 -6.53
N LEU A 108 14.60 0.82 -6.99
CA LEU A 108 14.35 1.12 -8.41
C LEU A 108 15.06 2.40 -8.90
N PHE A 109 15.20 3.39 -8.02
CA PHE A 109 15.80 4.69 -8.34
C PHE A 109 16.91 5.07 -7.33
N PRO A 110 18.01 4.31 -7.25
CA PRO A 110 19.04 4.49 -6.21
C PRO A 110 19.74 5.85 -6.27
N GLN A 111 19.73 6.51 -7.43
CA GLN A 111 20.25 7.86 -7.63
C GLN A 111 19.29 8.99 -7.22
N ALA A 112 18.02 8.69 -6.96
CA ALA A 112 17.03 9.70 -6.61
C ALA A 112 17.02 9.96 -5.09
N ARG A 113 16.95 11.24 -4.68
CA ARG A 113 16.68 11.60 -3.29
C ARG A 113 15.19 11.39 -3.01
N ILE A 114 14.87 10.32 -2.30
CA ILE A 114 13.49 9.97 -1.94
C ILE A 114 13.25 10.37 -0.48
N LEU A 115 12.12 11.03 -0.22
CA LEU A 115 11.70 11.44 1.11
C LEU A 115 10.31 10.88 1.38
N ARG A 116 10.11 10.36 2.59
CA ARG A 116 8.80 9.92 3.06
C ARG A 116 8.22 10.97 4.01
N MET A 117 7.04 11.49 3.69
CA MET A 117 6.32 12.43 4.53
C MET A 117 5.07 11.75 5.09
N ASP A 118 5.10 11.42 6.39
CA ASP A 118 3.94 10.93 7.14
C ASP A 118 3.67 11.82 8.37
N VAL A 119 2.45 11.75 8.92
CA VAL A 119 2.00 12.56 10.07
C VAL A 119 2.86 12.34 11.33
N ASP A 120 3.60 11.23 11.45
CA ASP A 120 4.50 11.01 12.59
C ASP A 120 5.87 11.67 12.37
N THR A 121 6.35 11.75 11.12
CA THR A 121 7.62 12.42 10.75
C THR A 121 7.56 13.95 10.80
N THR A 122 6.37 14.55 10.78
CA THR A 122 6.18 16.03 10.77
C THR A 122 5.71 16.61 12.11
N ARG A 123 5.54 15.78 13.16
CA ARG A 123 4.97 16.20 14.45
C ARG A 123 5.86 17.08 15.33
N LYS A 124 7.17 17.17 15.08
CA LYS A 124 8.06 18.12 15.79
C LYS A 124 8.05 19.48 15.08
N LYS A 125 7.78 20.55 15.82
CA LYS A 125 7.88 21.96 15.38
C LYS A 125 9.27 22.17 14.73
N GLY A 126 9.32 22.42 13.42
CA GLY A 126 10.57 22.61 12.64
C GLY A 126 10.96 21.46 11.69
N SER A 127 10.29 20.31 11.73
CA SER A 127 10.64 19.12 10.90
C SER A 127 10.41 19.30 9.39
N HIS A 128 9.46 20.15 8.99
CA HIS A 128 9.25 20.49 7.57
C HIS A 128 10.46 21.21 6.95
N GLN A 129 11.23 21.96 7.74
CA GLN A 129 12.35 22.77 7.26
C GLN A 129 13.67 22.00 7.20
N ALA A 130 13.75 20.82 7.81
CA ALA A 130 14.92 19.94 7.78
C ALA A 130 14.86 18.87 6.67
N LEU A 131 13.69 18.69 6.04
CA LEU A 131 13.45 17.68 5.00
C LEU A 131 13.56 18.24 3.57
N LEU A 132 13.53 19.57 3.41
CA LEU A 132 13.75 20.29 2.14
C LEU A 132 15.25 20.58 1.98
#